data_AF-A0A2A4QIL0-F1
#
_entry.id   AF-A0A2A4QIL0-F1
#
_cell.length_a   1.000
_cell.length_b   1.000
_cell.length_c   1.000
_cell.angle_alpha   90.00
_cell.angle_beta   90.00
_cell.angle_gamma   90.00
#
_symmetry.space_group_name_H-M   'P 1'
#
loop_
_entity.id
_entity.type
_entity.pdbx_description
1 polymer ?
#
loop_
_entity_poly.entity_id
_entity_poly.type
_entity_poly.pdbx_seq_one_letter_code
_entity_poly.pdbx_strand_id
1 'polypeptide(L)'
;MNPTKNDWINLPKYLDEFAQITHEFIQTIEQRAVASNKQSIASSDLSKSGNSFDEVTKQLRENLIPYLSASRGPRYWGFVTGGATPIATFADWLVSTFDQNVSKGGDSISTTIERQTLTWLCKLFYLPSSFKGSLTTSATAANFLATIRARQYIGQKQVTYVANIKDSEKIDCGELEKHLTKSTSKGKMVIASAATVTATDFDDLVKIKALCNKHNAWLHVDAAFGIFERLINGSQGKTNGIELADSITLDCHKWLNVPYECGVFLTQHRQQLFESWMCQPLIPISLNM
;
A
#
# COMPACT_ATOMS: atom_id res chain seq x y z
N MET A 1 -23.72 15.38 -11.37
CA MET A 1 -24.14 15.56 -12.78
C MET A 1 -23.77 14.30 -13.51
N ASN A 2 -24.69 13.70 -14.26
CA ASN A 2 -24.34 12.58 -15.13
C ASN A 2 -23.70 13.14 -16.42
N PRO A 3 -22.69 12.47 -16.98
CA PRO A 3 -22.15 12.86 -18.29
C PRO A 3 -23.27 12.87 -19.33
N THR A 4 -23.30 13.91 -20.13
CA THR A 4 -24.25 14.08 -21.23
C THR A 4 -23.82 13.22 -22.42
N LYS A 5 -24.74 12.95 -23.36
CA LYS A 5 -24.39 12.23 -24.61
C LYS A 5 -23.30 12.94 -25.41
N ASN A 6 -23.20 14.26 -25.29
CA ASN A 6 -22.21 15.06 -26.01
C ASN A 6 -20.79 14.88 -25.46
N ASP A 7 -20.63 14.50 -24.19
CA ASP A 7 -19.32 14.31 -23.56
C ASP A 7 -18.56 13.11 -24.15
N TRP A 8 -19.29 12.15 -24.72
CA TRP A 8 -18.74 10.90 -25.26
C TRP A 8 -18.45 10.93 -26.77
N ILE A 9 -18.96 11.92 -27.51
CA ILE A 9 -18.80 12.00 -28.97
C ILE A 9 -17.31 12.07 -29.36
N ASN A 10 -16.51 12.74 -28.53
CA ASN A 10 -15.07 12.93 -28.76
C ASN A 10 -14.19 11.85 -28.10
N LEU A 11 -14.77 10.82 -27.48
CA LEU A 11 -14.00 9.77 -26.79
C LEU A 11 -12.92 9.14 -27.69
N PRO A 12 -13.18 8.78 -28.96
CA PRO A 12 -12.14 8.23 -29.83
C PRO A 12 -10.92 9.15 -29.98
N LYS A 13 -11.15 10.46 -30.18
CA LYS A 13 -10.09 11.47 -30.24
C LYS A 13 -9.26 11.49 -28.95
N TYR A 14 -9.92 11.39 -27.79
CA TYR A 14 -9.22 11.41 -26.50
C TYR A 14 -8.36 10.16 -26.30
N LEU A 15 -8.84 9.00 -26.73
CA LEU A 15 -8.12 7.74 -26.65
C LEU A 15 -6.90 7.71 -27.58
N ASP A 16 -7.04 8.20 -28.81
CA ASP A 16 -5.93 8.29 -29.77
C ASP A 16 -4.81 9.19 -29.24
N GLU A 17 -5.18 10.37 -28.72
CA GLU A 17 -4.22 11.31 -28.12
C GLU A 17 -3.52 10.71 -26.90
N PHE A 18 -4.27 10.04 -26.02
CA PHE A 18 -3.72 9.36 -24.85
C PHE A 18 -2.75 8.22 -25.24
N ALA A 19 -3.11 7.43 -26.25
CA ALA A 19 -2.26 6.37 -26.77
C ALA A 19 -0.95 6.94 -27.34
N GLN A 20 -1.03 8.04 -28.09
CA GLN A 20 0.13 8.71 -28.64
C GLN A 20 1.06 9.26 -27.54
N ILE A 21 0.51 10.01 -26.57
CA ILE A 21 1.27 10.53 -25.42
C ILE A 21 1.96 9.39 -24.66
N THR A 22 1.23 8.31 -24.39
CA THR A 22 1.77 7.15 -23.67
C THR A 22 2.93 6.52 -24.45
N HIS A 23 2.75 6.29 -25.75
CA HIS A 23 3.76 5.70 -26.60
C HIS A 23 5.04 6.53 -26.64
N GLU A 24 4.90 7.84 -26.89
CA GLU A 24 6.02 8.78 -26.93
C GLU A 24 6.77 8.85 -25.59
N PHE A 25 6.03 8.89 -24.47
CA PHE A 25 6.63 8.95 -23.14
C PHE A 25 7.43 7.68 -22.82
N ILE A 26 6.88 6.50 -23.11
CA ILE A 26 7.53 5.22 -22.83
C ILE A 26 8.74 5.01 -23.75
N GLN A 27 8.63 5.32 -25.04
CA GLN A 27 9.76 5.19 -25.98
C GLN A 27 10.94 6.08 -25.61
N THR A 28 10.68 7.25 -25.03
CA THR A 28 11.71 8.23 -24.68
C THR A 28 12.18 8.13 -23.23
N ILE A 29 11.64 7.20 -22.42
CA ILE A 29 11.90 7.15 -20.98
C ILE A 29 13.40 7.05 -20.65
N GLU A 30 14.16 6.37 -21.52
CA GLU A 30 15.59 6.21 -21.35
C GLU A 30 16.43 7.43 -21.73
N GLN A 31 15.85 8.44 -22.35
CA GLN A 31 16.56 9.69 -22.68
C GLN A 31 16.11 10.84 -21.77
N ARG A 32 14.99 10.66 -21.07
CA ARG A 32 14.43 11.65 -20.14
C ARG A 32 15.22 11.76 -18.84
N ALA A 33 15.14 12.95 -18.24
CA ALA A 33 15.73 13.23 -16.94
C ALA A 33 14.98 12.50 -15.82
N VAL A 34 15.72 11.81 -14.95
CA VAL A 34 15.18 11.13 -13.76
C VAL A 34 14.77 12.11 -12.66
N ALA A 35 15.28 13.34 -12.71
CA ALA A 35 14.86 14.46 -11.88
C ALA A 35 14.76 15.71 -12.75
N SER A 36 13.67 16.48 -12.60
CA SER A 36 13.47 17.72 -13.34
C SER A 36 14.10 18.90 -12.62
N ASN A 37 14.74 19.79 -13.38
CA ASN A 37 15.27 21.06 -12.87
C ASN A 37 14.17 22.12 -12.71
N LYS A 38 12.99 21.92 -13.33
CA LYS A 38 11.82 22.78 -13.15
C LYS A 38 10.90 22.16 -12.11
N GLN A 39 10.91 22.73 -10.91
CA GLN A 39 10.11 22.27 -9.77
C GLN A 39 8.85 23.10 -9.52
N SER A 40 8.62 24.16 -10.31
CA SER A 40 7.45 25.02 -10.18
C SER A 40 6.76 25.27 -11.52
N ILE A 41 5.45 25.44 -11.45
CA ILE A 41 4.58 25.88 -12.54
C ILE A 41 4.03 27.25 -12.13
N ALA A 42 3.84 28.16 -13.08
CA ALA A 42 3.25 29.46 -12.80
C ALA A 42 1.85 29.26 -12.18
N SER A 43 1.57 29.95 -11.08
CA SER A 43 0.23 29.90 -10.50
C SER A 43 -0.75 30.62 -11.43
N SER A 44 -1.90 30.02 -11.67
CA SER A 44 -3.02 30.64 -12.36
C SER A 44 -4.28 30.50 -11.53
N ASP A 45 -5.19 31.46 -11.64
CA ASP A 45 -6.52 31.32 -11.05
C ASP A 45 -7.30 30.19 -11.73
N LEU A 46 -8.26 29.62 -10.98
CA LEU A 46 -9.21 28.67 -11.55
C LEU A 46 -10.05 29.39 -12.62
N SER A 47 -10.00 28.89 -13.85
CA SER A 47 -10.77 29.45 -14.95
C SER A 47 -12.27 29.40 -14.66
N LYS A 48 -12.99 30.49 -15.00
CA LYS A 48 -14.45 30.57 -14.89
C LYS A 48 -15.19 29.80 -15.99
N SER A 49 -14.46 29.40 -17.04
CA SER A 49 -14.96 28.60 -18.16
C SER A 49 -14.07 27.38 -18.36
N GLY A 50 -14.66 26.28 -18.86
CA GLY A 50 -13.88 25.09 -19.24
C GLY A 50 -12.90 25.40 -20.38
N ASN A 51 -11.71 24.79 -20.33
CA ASN A 51 -10.78 24.78 -21.46
C ASN A 51 -11.17 23.68 -22.44
N SER A 52 -10.85 23.88 -23.71
CA SER A 52 -11.00 22.82 -24.72
C SER A 52 -9.98 21.70 -24.51
N PHE A 53 -10.30 20.50 -25.02
CA PHE A 53 -9.38 19.37 -24.98
C PHE A 53 -8.03 19.68 -25.64
N ASP A 54 -8.03 20.42 -26.75
CA ASP A 54 -6.82 20.75 -27.50
C ASP A 54 -5.92 21.73 -26.71
N GLU A 55 -6.52 22.70 -26.00
CA GLU A 55 -5.79 23.59 -25.10
C GLU A 55 -5.17 22.84 -23.92
N VAL A 56 -5.93 21.94 -23.29
CA VAL A 56 -5.42 21.12 -22.18
C VAL A 56 -4.29 20.22 -22.64
N THR A 57 -4.45 19.54 -23.78
CA THR A 57 -3.44 18.66 -24.36
C THR A 57 -2.16 19.42 -24.70
N LYS A 58 -2.29 20.61 -25.29
CA LYS A 58 -1.14 21.50 -25.55
C LYS A 58 -0.41 21.84 -24.26
N GLN A 59 -1.13 22.24 -23.20
CA GLN A 59 -0.54 22.54 -21.90
C GLN A 59 0.15 21.33 -21.29
N LEU A 60 -0.44 20.13 -21.38
CA LEU A 60 0.18 18.89 -20.90
C LEU A 60 1.51 18.63 -21.62
N ARG A 61 1.52 18.72 -22.94
CA ARG A 61 2.70 18.43 -23.78
C ARG A 61 3.82 19.45 -23.62
N GLU A 62 3.50 20.74 -23.46
CA GLU A 62 4.50 21.81 -23.38
C GLU A 62 4.97 22.08 -21.95
N ASN A 63 4.06 22.02 -20.97
CA ASN A 63 4.29 22.57 -19.63
C ASN A 63 4.34 21.53 -18.51
N LEU A 64 3.89 20.29 -18.75
CA LEU A 64 3.87 19.25 -17.72
C LEU A 64 4.78 18.07 -18.09
N ILE A 65 4.46 17.34 -19.17
CA ILE A 65 5.13 16.10 -19.57
C ILE A 65 6.66 16.25 -19.66
N PRO A 66 7.23 17.30 -20.31
CA PRO A 66 8.68 17.48 -20.41
C PRO A 66 9.40 17.54 -19.06
N TYR A 67 8.68 17.92 -18.00
CA TYR A 67 9.21 18.13 -16.66
C TYR A 67 8.82 17.01 -15.68
N LEU A 68 8.09 15.98 -16.15
CA LEU A 68 7.85 14.78 -15.34
C LEU A 68 9.14 13.97 -15.20
N SER A 69 9.36 13.45 -14.00
CA SER A 69 10.46 12.54 -13.71
C SER A 69 10.34 11.27 -14.58
N ALA A 70 11.47 10.82 -15.11
CA ALA A 70 11.59 9.49 -15.72
C ALA A 70 11.65 8.37 -14.67
N SER A 71 10.95 8.51 -13.53
CA SER A 71 11.03 7.58 -12.39
C SER A 71 10.56 6.17 -12.67
N ARG A 72 9.77 6.00 -13.75
CA ARG A 72 9.36 4.69 -14.26
C ARG A 72 10.50 3.93 -14.95
N GLY A 73 11.55 4.63 -15.41
CA GLY A 73 12.65 4.07 -16.19
C GLY A 73 13.74 3.42 -15.33
N PRO A 74 14.66 2.64 -15.95
CA PRO A 74 15.66 1.84 -15.23
C PRO A 74 16.77 2.66 -14.54
N ARG A 75 16.86 3.96 -14.82
CA ARG A 75 17.87 4.86 -14.23
C ARG A 75 17.43 5.56 -12.95
N TYR A 76 16.20 5.35 -12.50
CA TYR A 76 15.70 5.99 -11.29
C TYR A 76 16.02 5.14 -10.06
N TRP A 77 16.95 5.59 -9.23
CA TRP A 77 17.39 4.89 -8.02
C TRP A 77 16.98 5.64 -6.74
N GLY A 78 16.00 6.54 -6.84
CA GLY A 78 15.43 7.25 -5.69
C GLY A 78 14.30 6.44 -5.06
N PHE A 79 14.18 6.51 -3.73
CA PHE A 79 13.12 5.87 -2.95
C PHE A 79 12.99 4.35 -3.21
N VAL A 80 11.86 3.77 -2.82
CA VAL A 80 11.47 2.41 -3.15
C VAL A 80 10.34 2.48 -4.17
N THR A 81 10.71 2.63 -5.44
CA THR A 81 9.76 2.75 -6.55
C THR A 81 10.05 1.68 -7.60
N GLY A 82 9.03 0.93 -8.00
CA GLY A 82 9.12 0.03 -9.15
C GLY A 82 8.73 0.75 -10.45
N GLY A 83 9.29 0.31 -11.57
CA GLY A 83 8.67 0.56 -12.88
C GLY A 83 7.39 -0.26 -13.01
N ALA A 84 6.43 0.15 -13.84
CA ALA A 84 5.25 -0.67 -14.13
C ALA A 84 5.38 -1.39 -15.48
N THR A 85 4.85 -2.61 -15.56
CA THR A 85 4.76 -3.34 -16.83
C THR A 85 3.66 -2.76 -17.72
N PRO A 86 3.74 -2.90 -19.07
CA PRO A 86 2.66 -2.47 -19.97
C PRO A 86 1.32 -3.14 -19.64
N ILE A 87 1.33 -4.42 -19.27
CA ILE A 87 0.10 -5.15 -18.93
C ILE A 87 -0.54 -4.64 -17.63
N ALA A 88 0.27 -4.24 -16.63
CA ALA A 88 -0.26 -3.65 -15.41
C ALA A 88 -0.84 -2.24 -15.66
N THR A 89 -0.22 -1.46 -16.55
CA THR A 89 -0.79 -0.17 -16.98
C THR A 89 -2.09 -0.34 -17.76
N PHE A 90 -2.21 -1.37 -18.60
CA PHE A 90 -3.47 -1.71 -19.25
C PHE A 90 -4.57 -2.08 -18.23
N ALA A 91 -4.22 -2.80 -17.17
CA ALA A 91 -5.18 -3.14 -16.12
C ALA A 91 -5.78 -1.90 -15.44
N ASP A 92 -4.99 -0.86 -15.18
CA ASP A 92 -5.51 0.42 -14.66
C ASP A 92 -6.49 1.09 -15.63
N TRP A 93 -6.25 1.00 -16.94
CA TRP A 93 -7.20 1.51 -17.93
C TRP A 93 -8.54 0.77 -17.86
N LEU A 94 -8.52 -0.54 -17.63
CA LEU A 94 -9.75 -1.31 -17.41
C LEU A 94 -10.46 -0.88 -16.13
N VAL A 95 -9.71 -0.62 -15.05
CA VAL A 95 -10.28 -0.10 -13.78
C VAL A 95 -11.00 1.22 -14.04
N SER A 96 -10.36 2.18 -14.71
CA SER A 96 -10.98 3.47 -15.05
C SER A 96 -12.14 3.34 -16.04
N THR A 97 -12.08 2.39 -16.97
CA THR A 97 -13.11 2.19 -17.99
C THR A 97 -14.40 1.62 -17.40
N PHE A 98 -14.26 0.63 -16.51
CA PHE A 98 -15.41 -0.10 -15.97
C PHE A 98 -15.94 0.48 -14.66
N ASP A 99 -15.15 1.29 -13.96
CA ASP A 99 -15.55 2.08 -12.77
C ASP A 99 -16.37 1.27 -11.75
N GLN A 100 -15.87 0.08 -11.41
CA GLN A 100 -16.57 -0.88 -10.56
C GLN A 100 -16.29 -0.60 -9.08
N ASN A 101 -17.36 -0.47 -8.28
CA ASN A 101 -17.24 -0.33 -6.83
C ASN A 101 -16.92 -1.67 -6.16
N VAL A 102 -15.76 -1.76 -5.51
CA VAL A 102 -15.34 -2.95 -4.75
C VAL A 102 -15.71 -2.78 -3.28
N SER A 103 -16.80 -3.43 -2.84
CA SER A 103 -17.33 -3.26 -1.47
C SER A 103 -17.76 -4.58 -0.82
N LYS A 104 -19.02 -4.70 -0.37
CA LYS A 104 -19.55 -5.84 0.41
C LYS A 104 -19.72 -7.13 -0.43
N GLY A 105 -19.52 -7.04 -1.75
CA GLY A 105 -19.82 -8.08 -2.72
C GLY A 105 -21.31 -8.16 -3.05
N GLY A 106 -21.66 -8.87 -4.13
CA GLY A 106 -23.04 -9.09 -4.58
C GLY A 106 -23.50 -8.18 -5.72
N ASP A 107 -22.83 -7.05 -5.94
CA ASP A 107 -23.11 -6.13 -7.06
C ASP A 107 -22.39 -6.56 -8.35
N SER A 108 -21.08 -6.82 -8.27
CA SER A 108 -20.30 -7.35 -9.39
C SER A 108 -19.22 -8.35 -8.95
N ILE A 109 -18.55 -8.95 -9.94
CA ILE A 109 -17.46 -9.92 -9.72
C ILE A 109 -16.18 -9.26 -9.16
N SER A 110 -16.10 -7.92 -9.14
CA SER A 110 -14.92 -7.16 -8.72
C SER A 110 -14.40 -7.56 -7.34
N THR A 111 -15.29 -7.73 -6.34
CA THR A 111 -14.93 -8.18 -5.00
C THR A 111 -14.39 -9.61 -4.98
N THR A 112 -14.87 -10.48 -5.87
CA THR A 112 -14.36 -11.85 -6.01
C THR A 112 -12.95 -11.85 -6.61
N ILE A 113 -12.70 -10.98 -7.59
CA ILE A 113 -11.36 -10.78 -8.17
C ILE A 113 -10.38 -10.30 -7.09
N GLU A 114 -10.74 -9.30 -6.28
CA GLU A 114 -9.87 -8.84 -5.19
C GLU A 114 -9.52 -9.97 -4.20
N ARG A 115 -10.53 -10.74 -3.76
CA ARG A 115 -10.31 -11.88 -2.84
C ARG A 115 -9.41 -12.96 -3.44
N GLN A 116 -9.56 -13.21 -4.73
CA GLN A 116 -8.71 -14.16 -5.45
C GLN A 116 -7.27 -13.65 -5.54
N THR A 117 -7.08 -12.37 -5.86
CA THR A 117 -5.77 -11.71 -5.89
C THR A 117 -5.08 -11.77 -4.53
N LEU A 118 -5.77 -11.45 -3.43
CA LEU A 118 -5.23 -11.57 -2.08
C LEU A 118 -4.81 -13.01 -1.74
N THR A 119 -5.59 -13.99 -2.18
CA THR A 119 -5.25 -15.41 -2.01
C THR A 119 -3.99 -15.77 -2.79
N TRP A 120 -3.82 -15.26 -4.01
CA TRP A 120 -2.60 -15.44 -4.78
C TRP A 120 -1.41 -14.74 -4.13
N LEU A 121 -1.57 -13.53 -3.61
CA LEU A 121 -0.50 -12.83 -2.88
C LEU A 121 -0.04 -13.61 -1.65
N CYS A 122 -0.98 -14.15 -0.85
CA CYS A 122 -0.60 -15.02 0.27
C CYS A 122 0.21 -16.24 -0.21
N LYS A 123 -0.22 -16.90 -1.30
CA LYS A 123 0.52 -18.05 -1.85
C LYS A 123 1.90 -17.64 -2.39
N LEU A 124 1.97 -16.54 -3.12
CA LEU A 124 3.18 -15.99 -3.71
C LEU A 124 4.25 -15.73 -2.65
N PHE A 125 3.85 -15.21 -1.49
CA PHE A 125 4.75 -14.91 -0.38
C PHE A 125 4.78 -16.01 0.69
N TYR A 126 4.35 -17.24 0.37
CA TYR A 126 4.39 -18.38 1.30
C TYR A 126 3.71 -18.10 2.66
N LEU A 127 2.66 -17.28 2.66
CA LEU A 127 1.88 -16.96 3.85
C LEU A 127 0.76 -18.00 4.06
N PRO A 128 0.44 -18.34 5.32
CA PRO A 128 -0.68 -19.23 5.62
C PRO A 128 -2.01 -18.73 5.07
N SER A 129 -2.90 -19.66 4.74
CA SER A 129 -4.26 -19.36 4.28
C SER A 129 -5.15 -18.72 5.35
N SER A 130 -4.70 -18.69 6.62
CA SER A 130 -5.36 -17.97 7.72
C SER A 130 -5.35 -16.46 7.50
N PHE A 131 -4.36 -15.92 6.78
CA PHE A 131 -4.34 -14.50 6.44
C PHE A 131 -5.48 -14.13 5.50
N LYS A 132 -6.16 -13.04 5.85
CA LYS A 132 -7.21 -12.36 5.08
C LYS A 132 -6.95 -10.87 5.08
N GLY A 133 -7.47 -10.16 4.10
CA GLY A 133 -7.09 -8.77 3.92
C GLY A 133 -7.97 -7.99 2.97
N SER A 134 -7.46 -6.82 2.62
CA SER A 134 -8.00 -5.91 1.61
C SER A 134 -6.86 -5.24 0.86
N LEU A 135 -7.09 -4.90 -0.39
CA LEU A 135 -6.25 -3.93 -1.07
C LEU A 135 -6.46 -2.54 -0.47
N THR A 136 -5.40 -1.74 -0.45
CA THR A 136 -5.40 -0.36 0.01
C THR A 136 -4.69 0.50 -1.02
N THR A 137 -4.79 1.82 -0.86
CA THR A 137 -4.01 2.75 -1.69
C THR A 137 -2.51 2.55 -1.48
N SER A 138 -2.06 2.47 -0.23
CA SER A 138 -0.64 2.29 0.10
C SER A 138 -0.42 1.53 1.40
N ALA A 139 0.84 1.15 1.67
CA ALA A 139 1.30 0.66 2.96
C ALA A 139 1.03 1.67 4.07
N THR A 140 1.08 2.98 3.81
CA THR A 140 0.69 3.99 4.81
C THR A 140 -0.78 3.84 5.17
N ALA A 141 -1.67 3.70 4.20
CA ALA A 141 -3.08 3.45 4.47
C ALA A 141 -3.29 2.10 5.18
N ALA A 142 -2.53 1.07 4.81
CA ALA A 142 -2.60 -0.25 5.44
C ALA A 142 -2.05 -0.25 6.89
N ASN A 143 -0.95 0.46 7.16
CA ASN A 143 -0.39 0.68 8.49
C ASN A 143 -1.34 1.55 9.33
N PHE A 144 -2.01 2.53 8.71
CA PHE A 144 -3.05 3.31 9.37
C PHE A 144 -4.27 2.46 9.73
N LEU A 145 -4.69 1.55 8.85
CA LEU A 145 -5.70 0.55 9.19
C LEU A 145 -5.23 -0.34 10.33
N ALA A 146 -3.98 -0.82 10.31
CA ALA A 146 -3.39 -1.61 11.39
C ALA A 146 -3.41 -0.87 12.73
N THR A 147 -3.07 0.42 12.73
CA THR A 147 -3.09 1.26 13.94
C THR A 147 -4.49 1.62 14.39
N ILE A 148 -5.45 1.86 13.49
CA ILE A 148 -6.87 1.99 13.85
C ILE A 148 -7.36 0.70 14.50
N ARG A 149 -6.96 -0.47 14.00
CA ARG A 149 -7.31 -1.76 14.62
C ARG A 149 -6.76 -1.87 16.02
N ALA A 150 -5.46 -1.63 16.16
CA ALA A 150 -4.82 -1.63 17.46
C ALA A 150 -5.45 -0.58 18.38
N ARG A 151 -5.89 0.57 17.88
CA ARG A 151 -6.56 1.61 18.66
C ARG A 151 -8.01 1.24 19.02
N GLN A 152 -8.75 0.57 18.15
CA GLN A 152 -10.10 0.08 18.43
C GLN A 152 -10.03 -1.07 19.45
N TYR A 153 -8.94 -1.85 19.41
CA TYR A 153 -8.58 -2.83 20.42
C TYR A 153 -8.05 -2.18 21.72
N ILE A 154 -7.44 -0.99 21.64
CA ILE A 154 -6.67 -0.35 22.72
C ILE A 154 -6.84 1.17 22.67
N GLY A 155 -7.70 1.72 23.53
CA GLY A 155 -7.95 3.17 23.59
C GLY A 155 -6.68 4.04 23.85
N GLN A 156 -6.61 5.15 23.09
CA GLN A 156 -5.81 6.39 23.14
C GLN A 156 -4.26 6.44 23.28
N LYS A 157 -3.68 7.25 22.35
CA LYS A 157 -2.37 7.92 22.22
C LYS A 157 -1.29 7.69 23.30
N GLN A 158 -0.57 6.58 23.20
CA GLN A 158 0.76 6.42 23.82
C GLN A 158 1.69 5.70 22.83
N VAL A 159 2.33 6.44 21.92
CA VAL A 159 3.39 5.90 21.06
C VAL A 159 4.70 5.95 21.84
N THR A 160 5.34 4.79 22.00
CA THR A 160 6.66 4.69 22.64
C THR A 160 7.65 4.23 21.58
N TYR A 161 8.70 5.03 21.35
CA TYR A 161 9.81 4.62 20.49
C TYR A 161 10.73 3.70 21.29
N VAL A 162 11.00 2.53 20.73
CA VAL A 162 11.97 1.56 21.28
C VAL A 162 13.32 1.84 20.62
N ALA A 163 14.40 1.75 21.39
CA ALA A 163 15.73 1.95 20.84
C ALA A 163 16.11 0.83 19.86
N ASN A 164 16.99 1.16 18.92
CA ASN A 164 17.53 0.21 17.97
C ASN A 164 18.86 -0.36 18.46
N ILE A 165 19.25 -1.49 17.88
CA ILE A 165 20.61 -2.04 18.03
C ILE A 165 21.61 -0.99 17.53
N LYS A 166 22.73 -0.84 18.23
CA LYS A 166 23.79 0.11 17.85
C LYS A 166 24.21 -0.10 16.39
N ASP A 167 24.29 0.99 15.63
CA ASP A 167 24.68 1.02 14.21
C ASP A 167 23.73 0.21 13.28
N SER A 168 22.47 0.02 13.69
CA SER A 168 21.43 -0.68 12.92
C SER A 168 20.06 -0.01 13.11
N GLU A 169 19.14 -0.21 12.16
CA GLU A 169 17.74 0.20 12.28
C GLU A 169 16.84 -0.89 12.90
N LYS A 170 17.42 -2.04 13.28
CA LYS A 170 16.69 -3.13 13.94
C LYS A 170 16.31 -2.78 15.38
N ILE A 171 15.11 -3.17 15.79
CA ILE A 171 14.63 -3.04 17.16
C ILE A 171 15.53 -3.82 18.12
N ASP A 172 16.00 -3.17 19.19
CA ASP A 172 16.64 -3.86 20.30
C ASP A 172 15.57 -4.59 21.12
N CYS A 173 15.56 -5.92 21.05
CA CYS A 173 14.59 -6.74 21.76
C CYS A 173 14.72 -6.65 23.29
N GLY A 174 15.89 -6.34 23.83
CA GLY A 174 16.09 -6.11 25.27
C GLY A 174 15.41 -4.82 25.72
N GLU A 175 15.52 -3.75 24.93
CA GLU A 175 14.79 -2.50 25.18
C GLU A 175 13.28 -2.67 24.98
N LEU A 176 12.86 -3.41 23.94
CA LEU A 176 11.45 -3.76 23.73
C LEU A 176 10.86 -4.46 24.95
N GLU A 177 11.55 -5.47 25.50
CA GLU A 177 11.07 -6.19 26.68
C GLU A 177 10.96 -5.29 27.92
N LYS A 178 11.90 -4.36 28.13
CA LYS A 178 11.83 -3.38 29.22
C LYS A 178 10.58 -2.51 29.09
N HIS A 179 10.30 -1.99 27.90
CA HIS A 179 9.11 -1.17 27.64
C HIS A 179 7.81 -1.97 27.82
N LEU A 180 7.75 -3.20 27.31
CA LEU A 180 6.57 -4.06 27.44
C LEU A 180 6.30 -4.46 28.89
N THR A 181 7.35 -4.76 29.66
CA THR A 181 7.26 -5.06 31.10
C THR A 181 6.76 -3.85 31.90
N LYS A 182 7.26 -2.65 31.60
CA LYS A 182 6.90 -1.42 32.33
C LYS A 182 5.49 -0.92 31.99
N SER A 183 4.97 -1.25 30.81
CA SER A 183 3.69 -0.75 30.34
C SER A 183 2.51 -1.36 31.10
N THR A 184 1.71 -0.49 31.73
CA THR A 184 0.46 -0.83 32.41
C THR A 184 -0.75 -0.88 31.48
N SER A 185 -0.55 -0.61 30.18
CA SER A 185 -1.63 -0.58 29.20
C SER A 185 -2.27 -1.96 29.04
N LYS A 186 -3.61 -1.99 29.07
CA LYS A 186 -4.41 -3.21 28.94
C LYS A 186 -4.23 -3.91 27.59
N GLY A 187 -3.89 -3.16 26.54
CA GLY A 187 -3.41 -3.74 25.31
C GLY A 187 -2.20 -2.98 24.80
N LYS A 188 -1.40 -3.68 23.99
CA LYS A 188 -0.12 -3.20 23.48
C LYS A 188 -0.03 -3.60 22.01
N MET A 189 0.66 -2.80 21.20
CA MET A 189 0.98 -3.13 19.81
C MET A 189 2.46 -2.86 19.60
N VAL A 190 3.11 -3.77 18.89
CA VAL A 190 4.48 -3.63 18.40
C VAL A 190 4.41 -3.56 16.88
N ILE A 191 5.07 -2.56 16.29
CA ILE A 191 5.26 -2.45 14.85
C ILE A 191 6.72 -2.78 14.57
N ALA A 192 6.95 -3.92 13.94
CA ALA A 192 8.26 -4.37 13.48
C ALA A 192 8.40 -4.13 11.97
N SER A 193 9.63 -4.02 11.49
CA SER A 193 9.93 -3.84 10.07
C SER A 193 10.58 -5.08 9.47
N ALA A 194 10.04 -5.53 8.34
CA ALA A 194 10.73 -6.41 7.42
C ALA A 194 11.29 -5.55 6.28
N ALA A 195 12.57 -5.22 6.37
CA ALA A 195 13.29 -4.23 5.56
C ALA A 195 12.90 -2.77 5.86
N THR A 196 13.69 -2.14 6.72
CA THR A 196 13.62 -0.69 6.94
C THR A 196 14.03 0.08 5.68
N VAL A 197 13.50 1.28 5.50
CA VAL A 197 13.63 2.03 4.24
C VAL A 197 15.07 2.48 3.97
N THR A 198 15.84 2.83 5.01
CA THR A 198 17.20 3.37 4.83
C THR A 198 18.24 2.25 4.78
N ALA A 199 18.29 1.42 5.82
CA ALA A 199 19.33 0.41 5.98
C ALA A 199 18.95 -0.95 5.38
N THR A 200 17.68 -1.15 5.00
CA THR A 200 17.16 -2.47 4.58
C THR A 200 17.36 -3.52 5.68
N ASP A 201 17.20 -3.09 6.93
CA ASP A 201 17.35 -3.95 8.10
C ASP A 201 16.06 -4.73 8.37
N PHE A 202 16.20 -5.97 8.83
CA PHE A 202 15.10 -6.85 9.17
C PHE A 202 15.09 -7.11 10.66
N ASP A 203 13.96 -6.84 11.31
CA ASP A 203 13.75 -7.15 12.71
C ASP A 203 13.68 -8.67 12.95
N ASP A 204 14.07 -9.10 14.15
CA ASP A 204 13.93 -10.50 14.58
C ASP A 204 12.47 -10.80 14.95
N LEU A 205 11.67 -11.12 13.92
CA LEU A 205 10.22 -11.31 14.06
C LEU A 205 9.85 -12.46 15.01
N VAL A 206 10.67 -13.51 15.06
CA VAL A 206 10.46 -14.66 15.96
C VAL A 206 10.62 -14.21 17.42
N LYS A 207 11.71 -13.51 17.73
CA LYS A 207 11.99 -13.01 19.08
C LYS A 207 10.97 -11.94 19.50
N ILE A 208 10.63 -11.01 18.60
CA ILE A 208 9.62 -9.99 18.86
C ILE A 208 8.27 -10.65 19.12
N LYS A 209 7.84 -11.64 18.32
CA LYS A 209 6.57 -12.33 18.57
C LYS A 209 6.56 -13.06 19.91
N ALA A 210 7.67 -13.67 20.33
CA ALA A 210 7.76 -14.29 21.64
C ALA A 210 7.52 -13.28 22.77
N LEU A 211 8.11 -12.08 22.66
CA LEU A 211 7.87 -10.98 23.60
C LEU A 211 6.41 -10.49 23.54
N CYS A 212 5.85 -10.33 22.35
CA CYS A 212 4.46 -9.95 22.16
C CYS A 212 3.52 -10.94 22.86
N ASN A 213 3.72 -12.25 22.70
CA ASN A 213 2.91 -13.27 23.35
C ASN A 213 3.05 -13.21 24.88
N LYS A 214 4.27 -13.06 25.41
CA LYS A 214 4.54 -12.95 26.85
C LYS A 214 3.82 -11.75 27.49
N HIS A 215 3.69 -10.64 26.77
CA HIS A 215 3.15 -9.39 27.28
C HIS A 215 1.73 -9.05 26.78
N ASN A 216 1.07 -10.00 26.12
CA ASN A 216 -0.24 -9.85 25.48
C ASN A 216 -0.29 -8.61 24.55
N ALA A 217 0.67 -8.52 23.64
CA ALA A 217 0.79 -7.46 22.64
C ALA A 217 0.50 -8.00 21.23
N TRP A 218 -0.09 -7.15 20.40
CA TRP A 218 -0.28 -7.38 18.97
C TRP A 218 1.03 -7.15 18.22
N LEU A 219 1.43 -8.06 17.33
CA LEU A 219 2.53 -7.86 16.40
C LEU A 219 2.02 -7.46 15.03
N HIS A 220 2.36 -6.26 14.60
CA HIS A 220 2.24 -5.83 13.22
C HIS A 220 3.61 -5.79 12.55
N VAL A 221 3.70 -6.34 11.34
CA VAL A 221 4.93 -6.27 10.54
C VAL A 221 4.69 -5.38 9.32
N ASP A 222 5.43 -4.27 9.25
CA ASP A 222 5.56 -3.49 8.03
C ASP A 222 6.52 -4.21 7.09
N ALA A 223 5.95 -4.89 6.09
CA ALA A 223 6.69 -5.61 5.06
C ALA A 223 6.47 -5.01 3.68
N ALA A 224 6.17 -3.69 3.62
CA ALA A 224 5.93 -2.92 2.40
C ALA A 224 6.94 -3.25 1.29
N PHE A 225 8.22 -3.38 1.67
CA PHE A 225 9.32 -3.73 0.78
C PHE A 225 9.96 -5.10 1.08
N GLY A 226 10.11 -5.50 2.35
CA GLY A 226 10.88 -6.71 2.66
C GLY A 226 10.20 -8.04 2.34
N ILE A 227 8.88 -8.08 2.13
CA ILE A 227 8.18 -9.35 1.89
C ILE A 227 8.66 -10.08 0.61
N PHE A 228 9.15 -9.32 -0.37
CA PHE A 228 9.67 -9.82 -1.64
C PHE A 228 10.94 -10.65 -1.48
N GLU A 229 11.66 -10.51 -0.37
CA GLU A 229 12.81 -11.34 -0.03
C GLU A 229 12.47 -12.84 -0.06
N ARG A 230 11.22 -13.19 0.27
CA ARG A 230 10.72 -14.56 0.20
C ARG A 230 10.68 -15.15 -1.21
N LEU A 231 10.59 -14.32 -2.24
CA LEU A 231 10.64 -14.80 -3.63
C LEU A 231 12.01 -15.34 -4.01
N ILE A 232 13.05 -14.92 -3.28
CA ILE A 232 14.44 -15.31 -3.53
C ILE A 232 14.85 -16.42 -2.56
N ASN A 233 14.60 -16.24 -1.27
CA ASN A 233 15.12 -17.12 -0.21
C ASN A 233 14.05 -17.99 0.45
N GLY A 234 12.80 -17.93 0.01
CA GLY A 234 11.68 -18.69 0.58
C GLY A 234 11.28 -18.21 1.98
N SER A 235 10.48 -19.02 2.67
CA SER A 235 9.88 -18.66 3.96
C SER A 235 10.85 -18.54 5.13
N GLN A 236 12.03 -19.17 5.02
CA GLN A 236 13.08 -19.22 6.05
C GLN A 236 14.16 -18.15 5.86
N GLY A 237 13.97 -17.21 4.93
CA GLY A 237 14.90 -16.12 4.66
C GLY A 237 14.89 -15.05 5.76
N LYS A 238 15.24 -13.81 5.39
CA LYS A 238 15.28 -12.65 6.29
C LYS A 238 13.92 -12.29 6.90
N THR A 239 12.83 -12.76 6.31
CA THR A 239 11.46 -12.58 6.83
C THR A 239 10.96 -13.78 7.65
N ASN A 240 11.85 -14.67 8.11
CA ASN A 240 11.47 -15.80 8.96
C ASN A 240 10.63 -15.35 10.17
N GLY A 241 9.50 -16.04 10.42
CA GLY A 241 8.56 -15.70 11.49
C GLY A 241 7.50 -14.66 11.13
N ILE A 242 7.50 -14.10 9.91
CA ILE A 242 6.45 -13.16 9.48
C ILE A 242 5.05 -13.78 9.51
N GLU A 243 4.93 -15.08 9.28
CA GLU A 243 3.69 -15.84 9.41
C GLU A 243 3.14 -15.89 10.83
N LEU A 244 3.92 -15.50 11.84
CA LEU A 244 3.48 -15.40 13.23
C LEU A 244 2.85 -14.03 13.55
N ALA A 245 2.95 -13.06 12.64
CA ALA A 245 2.42 -11.72 12.83
C ALA A 245 0.89 -11.71 12.88
N ASP A 246 0.32 -10.86 13.72
CA ASP A 246 -1.12 -10.69 13.83
C ASP A 246 -1.68 -9.89 12.62
N SER A 247 -0.86 -8.98 12.08
CA SER A 247 -1.11 -8.32 10.79
C SER A 247 0.17 -7.95 10.04
N ILE A 248 0.09 -7.87 8.72
CA ILE A 248 1.20 -7.56 7.80
C ILE A 248 0.73 -6.49 6.80
N THR A 249 1.62 -5.60 6.39
CA THR A 249 1.43 -4.77 5.18
C THR A 249 2.44 -5.11 4.09
N LEU A 250 2.03 -4.94 2.83
CA LEU A 250 2.96 -4.94 1.70
C LEU A 250 2.53 -3.92 0.62
N ASP A 251 3.44 -3.49 -0.26
CA ASP A 251 3.11 -2.66 -1.43
C ASP A 251 3.45 -3.39 -2.73
N CYS A 252 2.44 -3.63 -3.57
CA CYS A 252 2.61 -4.24 -4.87
C CYS A 252 3.36 -3.30 -5.83
N HIS A 253 3.11 -1.99 -5.75
CA HIS A 253 3.70 -0.98 -6.62
C HIS A 253 5.20 -0.71 -6.35
N LYS A 254 5.80 -1.42 -5.38
CA LYS A 254 7.24 -1.41 -5.13
C LYS A 254 7.96 -2.43 -6.03
N TRP A 255 7.64 -3.71 -5.89
CA TRP A 255 8.40 -4.78 -6.57
C TRP A 255 7.56 -5.81 -7.35
N LEU A 256 6.24 -5.63 -7.47
CA LEU A 256 5.41 -6.39 -8.43
C LEU A 256 5.21 -5.67 -9.77
N ASN A 257 5.90 -4.57 -9.99
CA ASN A 257 5.82 -3.79 -11.23
C ASN A 257 4.39 -3.41 -11.66
N VAL A 258 3.56 -3.02 -10.69
CA VAL A 258 2.25 -2.40 -10.92
C VAL A 258 2.32 -0.89 -10.69
N PRO A 259 1.46 -0.07 -11.33
CA PRO A 259 1.43 1.37 -11.07
C PRO A 259 1.08 1.72 -9.63
N TYR A 260 1.42 2.94 -9.21
CA TYR A 260 0.84 3.55 -8.02
C TYR A 260 -0.67 3.74 -8.22
N GLU A 261 -1.54 3.48 -7.26
CA GLU A 261 -1.36 3.10 -5.85
C GLU A 261 -1.92 1.68 -5.60
N CYS A 262 -1.09 0.77 -5.07
CA CYS A 262 -1.49 -0.63 -4.82
C CYS A 262 -0.81 -1.19 -3.56
N GLY A 263 -1.43 -0.97 -2.40
CA GLY A 263 -1.03 -1.51 -1.10
C GLY A 263 -1.90 -2.69 -0.67
N VAL A 264 -1.46 -3.42 0.35
CA VAL A 264 -2.18 -4.57 0.89
C VAL A 264 -2.09 -4.57 2.41
N PHE A 265 -3.22 -4.82 3.05
CA PHE A 265 -3.29 -5.16 4.47
C PHE A 265 -3.70 -6.63 4.63
N LEU A 266 -2.95 -7.41 5.40
CA LEU A 266 -3.26 -8.80 5.74
C LEU A 266 -3.33 -8.98 7.26
N THR A 267 -4.24 -9.83 7.74
CA THR A 267 -4.36 -10.21 9.16
C THR A 267 -4.84 -11.64 9.31
N GLN A 268 -4.42 -12.31 10.39
CA GLN A 268 -4.94 -13.62 10.77
C GLN A 268 -6.28 -13.54 11.50
N HIS A 269 -6.65 -12.35 11.95
CA HIS A 269 -7.78 -12.09 12.84
C HIS A 269 -8.98 -11.54 12.06
N ARG A 270 -9.51 -12.37 11.14
CA ARG A 270 -10.58 -11.98 10.21
C ARG A 270 -11.83 -11.47 10.94
N GLN A 271 -12.24 -12.11 12.02
CA GLN A 271 -13.49 -11.76 12.70
C GLN A 271 -13.38 -10.38 13.36
N GLN A 272 -12.25 -10.15 14.02
CA GLN A 272 -11.89 -8.85 14.54
C GLN A 272 -11.84 -7.82 13.40
N LEU A 273 -11.37 -8.20 12.19
CA LEU A 273 -11.45 -7.39 10.96
C LEU A 273 -12.92 -6.97 10.67
N PHE A 274 -13.87 -7.90 10.59
CA PHE A 274 -15.26 -7.50 10.33
C PHE A 274 -15.84 -6.58 11.42
N GLU A 275 -15.53 -6.84 12.69
CA GLU A 275 -16.11 -6.13 13.82
C GLU A 275 -15.71 -4.64 13.90
N SER A 276 -14.44 -4.28 13.67
CA SER A 276 -14.06 -2.85 13.73
C SER A 276 -14.42 -2.02 12.49
N TRP A 277 -14.87 -2.65 11.40
CA TRP A 277 -15.32 -1.93 10.20
C TRP A 277 -16.83 -1.71 10.19
N MET A 278 -17.57 -2.50 10.96
CA MET A 278 -18.93 -2.16 11.29
C MET A 278 -18.88 -1.08 12.38
N CYS A 279 -19.32 0.14 12.06
CA CYS A 279 -19.72 1.13 13.07
C CYS A 279 -20.97 0.63 13.83
N GLN A 280 -20.89 -0.55 14.45
CA GLN A 280 -21.84 -0.92 15.47
C GLN A 280 -21.29 -0.44 16.81
N PRO A 281 -22.09 0.25 17.63
CA PRO A 281 -21.68 0.51 18.99
C PRO A 281 -21.39 -0.84 19.65
N LEU A 282 -20.27 -0.93 20.37
CA LEU A 282 -19.90 -2.08 21.19
C LEU A 282 -20.90 -2.19 22.36
N ILE A 283 -22.15 -2.53 22.07
CA ILE A 283 -23.14 -2.92 23.06
C ILE A 283 -23.07 -4.45 23.09
N PRO A 284 -22.64 -5.06 24.20
CA PRO A 284 -22.75 -6.50 24.35
C PRO A 284 -24.24 -6.85 24.41
N ILE A 285 -24.79 -7.32 23.29
CA ILE A 285 -26.10 -7.99 23.33
C ILE A 285 -25.81 -9.37 23.91
N SER A 286 -26.06 -9.53 25.21
CA SER A 286 -26.23 -10.84 25.82
C SER A 286 -27.44 -11.50 25.17
N LEU A 287 -27.20 -12.38 24.19
CA LEU A 287 -28.21 -13.34 23.78
C LEU A 287 -28.24 -14.43 24.85
N ASN A 288 -29.07 -14.20 25.88
CA ASN A 288 -29.54 -15.30 26.71
C ASN A 288 -30.53 -16.10 25.85
N MET A 289 -30.15 -17.36 25.55
CA MET A 289 -31.12 -18.40 25.26
C MET A 289 -31.81 -18.84 26.55
#